data_AF-A0A919YX33-F1
#
_entry.id   AF-A0A919YX33-F1
#
_cell.length_a   1.000
_cell.length_b   1.000
_cell.length_c   1.000
_cell.angle_alpha   90.00
_cell.angle_beta   90.00
_cell.angle_gamma   90.00
#
_symmetry.space_group_name_H-M   'P 1'
#
loop_
_entity.id
_entity.type
_entity.pdbx_description
1 polymer ?
#
loop_
_entity_poly.entity_id
_entity_poly.type
_entity_poly.pdbx_seq_one_letter_code
_entity_poly.pdbx_strand_id
1 'polypeptide(L)' 'MNSDEFIITPREDKTVTMSIRIEKVMQDQLDELARKSNRSRNEIINMALEYALKNVKFIDSTDSPK' A
#
# COMPACT_ATOMS: atom_id res chain seq x y z
N MET A 1 -30.63 -9.00 -34.15
CA MET A 1 -29.94 -9.05 -32.84
C MET A 1 -28.76 -8.11 -32.96
N ASN A 2 -28.89 -6.87 -32.47
CA ASN A 2 -27.76 -5.95 -32.36
C ASN A 2 -27.31 -6.04 -30.89
N SER A 3 -26.13 -6.59 -30.64
CA SER A 3 -25.58 -6.79 -29.29
C SER A 3 -24.27 -6.02 -29.11
N ASP A 4 -24.28 -4.74 -29.51
CA ASP A 4 -23.22 -3.77 -29.20
C ASP A 4 -23.71 -2.79 -28.11
N GLU A 5 -24.24 -3.33 -27.01
CA GLU A 5 -24.64 -2.49 -25.89
C GLU A 5 -23.44 -2.17 -25.00
N PHE A 6 -23.10 -0.89 -24.90
CA PHE A 6 -22.08 -0.37 -23.99
C PHE A 6 -22.68 -0.16 -22.59
N ILE A 7 -22.57 -1.19 -21.75
CA ILE A 7 -23.12 -1.18 -20.39
C ILE A 7 -22.10 -0.54 -19.43
N ILE A 8 -22.49 0.58 -18.80
CA ILE A 8 -21.71 1.25 -17.76
C ILE A 8 -22.15 0.72 -16.39
N THR A 9 -21.20 0.22 -15.60
CA THR A 9 -21.43 -0.18 -14.19
C THR A 9 -20.92 0.89 -13.24
N PRO A 10 -21.51 1.01 -12.04
CA PRO A 10 -20.97 1.85 -10.97
C PRO A 10 -19.52 1.49 -10.66
N ARG A 11 -18.71 2.52 -10.38
CA ARG A 11 -17.30 2.36 -10.01
C ARG A 11 -17.20 1.81 -8.59
N GLU A 12 -16.45 0.71 -8.42
CA GLU A 12 -16.03 0.24 -7.10
C GLU A 12 -14.72 0.93 -6.70
N ASP A 13 -14.77 1.80 -5.68
CA ASP A 13 -13.57 2.44 -5.16
C ASP A 13 -12.82 1.48 -4.21
N LYS A 14 -11.92 0.68 -4.78
CA LYS A 14 -11.09 -0.31 -4.03
C LYS A 14 -9.86 0.29 -3.35
N THR A 15 -9.60 1.57 -3.56
CA THR A 15 -8.39 2.25 -3.09
C THR A 15 -8.76 3.52 -2.36
N VAL A 16 -8.13 3.76 -1.22
CA VAL A 16 -8.28 4.98 -0.42
C VAL A 16 -6.94 5.70 -0.36
N THR A 17 -6.96 7.02 -0.56
CA THR A 17 -5.78 7.86 -0.37
C THR A 17 -5.65 8.24 1.10
N MET A 18 -4.49 7.99 1.69
CA MET A 18 -4.15 8.42 3.05
C MET A 18 -2.96 9.39 3.03
N SER A 19 -2.98 10.36 3.95
CA SER A 19 -1.86 11.27 4.16
C SER A 19 -1.09 10.85 5.41
N ILE A 20 0.22 10.66 5.29
CA ILE A 20 1.10 10.28 6.40
C ILE A 20 2.27 11.26 6.51
N ARG A 21 2.77 11.47 7.73
CA ARG A 21 4.00 12.23 7.98
C ARG A 21 5.14 11.24 8.17
N ILE A 22 6.20 11.39 7.38
CA ILE A 22 7.40 10.56 7.45
C ILE A 22 8.64 11.44 7.58
N GLU A 23 9.73 10.85 8.05
CA GLU A 23 11.03 11.53 8.06
C GLU A 23 11.58 11.70 6.65
N LYS A 24 12.37 12.76 6.44
CA LYS A 24 12.96 13.07 5.13
C LYS A 24 13.86 11.94 4.62
N VAL A 25 14.61 11.30 5.51
CA VAL A 25 15.50 10.16 5.16
C VAL A 25 14.69 8.99 4.59
N MET A 26 13.53 8.70 5.14
CA MET A 26 12.65 7.63 4.66
C MET A 26 12.09 7.94 3.27
N GLN A 27 11.71 9.20 3.03
CA GLN A 27 11.30 9.66 1.70
C GLN A 27 12.42 9.46 0.67
N ASP A 28 13.65 9.85 1.01
CA ASP A 28 14.79 9.76 0.09
C ASP A 28 15.12 8.29 -0.26
N GLN A 29 14.98 7.37 0.70
CA GLN A 29 15.10 5.93 0.45
C GLN A 29 14.00 5.40 -0.48
N LEU A 30 12.75 5.82 -0.29
CA LEU A 30 11.64 5.46 -1.18
C LEU A 30 11.86 6.01 -2.60
N ASP A 31 12.34 7.25 -2.73
CA ASP A 31 12.66 7.88 -4.01
C ASP A 31 13.78 7.10 -4.74
N GLU A 32 14.82 6.67 -4.02
CA GLU A 32 15.91 5.86 -4.59
C GLU A 32 15.43 4.48 -5.07
N LEU A 33 14.60 3.81 -4.27
CA LEU A 33 14.02 2.51 -4.62
C LEU A 33 13.10 2.63 -5.84
N ALA A 34 12.25 3.66 -5.88
CA ALA A 34 11.39 3.95 -7.02
C ALA A 34 12.22 4.13 -8.30
N ARG A 35 13.30 4.93 -8.24
CA ARG A 35 14.22 5.13 -9.37
C ARG A 35 14.88 3.85 -9.84
N LYS A 36 15.41 3.04 -8.92
CA LYS A 36 16.12 1.78 -9.25
C LYS A 36 15.20 0.70 -9.82
N SER A 37 13.95 0.65 -9.35
CA SER A 37 12.98 -0.38 -9.72
C SER A 37 12.08 0.01 -10.89
N ASN A 38 12.15 1.27 -11.35
CA ASN A 38 11.23 1.84 -12.33
C ASN A 38 9.75 1.70 -11.89
N ARG A 39 9.49 1.88 -10.60
CA ARG A 39 8.15 1.87 -10.00
C ARG A 39 7.82 3.19 -9.35
N SER A 40 6.55 3.47 -9.17
CA SER A 40 6.11 4.62 -8.39
C SER A 40 6.38 4.42 -6.90
N ARG A 41 6.49 5.53 -6.17
CA ARG A 41 6.64 5.50 -4.71
C ARG A 41 5.45 4.84 -4.04
N ASN A 42 4.24 5.07 -4.56
CA ASN A 42 3.02 4.47 -4.02
C ASN A 42 3.05 2.94 -4.16
N GLU A 43 3.56 2.41 -5.27
CA GLU A 43 3.74 0.96 -5.41
C GLU A 43 4.75 0.41 -4.40
N ILE A 44 5.90 1.08 -4.22
CA ILE A 44 6.89 0.66 -3.23
C ILE A 44 6.32 0.72 -1.80
N ILE A 45 5.59 1.78 -1.47
CA ILE A 45 4.92 1.94 -0.17
C ILE A 45 3.90 0.82 0.04
N ASN A 46 3.06 0.54 -0.96
CA ASN A 46 2.06 -0.54 -0.84
C ASN A 46 2.71 -1.90 -0.63
N MET A 47 3.77 -2.22 -1.39
CA MET A 47 4.53 -3.47 -1.21
C MET A 47 5.14 -3.56 0.20
N ALA A 48 5.71 -2.45 0.69
CA ALA A 48 6.29 -2.38 2.03
C ALA A 48 5.23 -2.56 3.13
N LEU A 49 4.06 -1.93 2.97
CA LEU A 49 2.94 -2.05 3.90
C LEU A 49 2.36 -3.47 3.89
N GLU A 50 2.18 -4.08 2.72
CA GLU A 50 1.71 -5.46 2.60
C GLU A 50 2.67 -6.43 3.29
N TYR A 51 3.98 -6.27 3.05
CA TYR A 51 5.01 -7.04 3.75
C TYR A 51 4.94 -6.82 5.26
N ALA A 52 4.88 -5.57 5.72
CA ALA A 52 4.83 -5.25 7.14
C ALA A 52 3.59 -5.87 7.82
N LEU A 53 2.41 -5.76 7.21
CA LEU A 53 1.16 -6.32 7.72
C LEU A 53 1.17 -7.84 7.76
N LYS A 54 1.84 -8.50 6.80
CA LYS A 54 1.98 -9.96 6.81
C LYS A 54 2.90 -10.47 7.93
N ASN A 55 3.88 -9.66 8.35
CA ASN A 55 4.92 -10.08 9.28
C ASN A 55 4.79 -9.46 10.68
N VAL A 56 3.93 -8.46 10.86
CA VAL A 56 3.72 -7.81 12.15
C VAL A 56 3.11 -8.82 13.13
N LYS A 57 3.70 -8.90 14.32
CA LYS A 57 3.13 -9.63 15.45
C LYS A 57 2.66 -8.62 16.47
N PHE A 58 1.40 -8.73 16.85
CA PHE A 58 0.86 -8.00 17.99
C PHE A 58 1.05 -8.87 19.23
N ILE A 59 1.80 -8.38 20.21
CA ILE A 59 1.92 -9.03 21.52
C ILE A 59 1.03 -8.23 22.45
N ASP A 60 -0.03 -8.86 22.95
CA ASP A 60 -0.85 -8.27 23.99
C ASP A 60 -0.09 -8.35 25.33
N SER A 61 -0.30 -7.36 26.20
CA SER A 61 0.38 -7.21 27.50
C SER A 61 0.10 -8.38 28.45
N THR A 62 -0.82 -9.27 28.08
CA THR A 62 -1.22 -10.47 28.82
C THR A 62 -0.29 -11.68 28.57
N ASP A 63 0.60 -11.62 27.57
CA ASP A 63 1.52 -12.71 27.19
C ASP A 63 2.96 -12.51 27.70
N SER A 64 3.15 -11.85 28.84
CA SER A 64 4.44 -11.87 29.53
C SER A 64 4.60 -13.21 30.26
N PRO A 65 5.64 -14.04 29.96
CA PRO A 65 5.96 -15.18 30.81
C PRO A 65 6.39 -14.65 32.18
N LYS A 66 5.70 -15.11 33.24
CA LYS A 66 6.12 -14.96 34.63
C LYS A 66 7.48 -15.60 34.86
#